data_AF-A0A071M104-F1
#
_entry.id   AF-A0A071M104-F1
#
_cell.length_a   1.000
_cell.length_b   1.000
_cell.length_c   1.000
_cell.angle_alpha   90.00
_cell.angle_beta   90.00
_cell.angle_gamma   90.00
#
_symmetry.space_group_name_H-M   'P 1'
#
loop_
_entity.id
_entity.type
_entity.pdbx_description
1 polymer ?
#
loop_
_entity_poly.entity_id
_entity_poly.type
_entity_poly.pdbx_seq_one_letter_code
_entity_poly.pdbx_strand_id
1 'polypeptide(L)' 'MANEPRRCIIESMYEKPEGNFVQYAPIEVYDDSGQMHTPVKAIVELDDGKVLTVDPKSIRFTN' A
#
# COMPACT_ATOMS: atom_id res chain seq x y z
N MET A 1 7.42 21.61 -5.55
CA MET A 1 6.04 21.10 -5.63
C MET A 1 6.13 19.58 -5.56
N ALA A 2 6.00 18.96 -4.38
CA ALA A 2 6.34 17.53 -4.25
C ALA A 2 5.61 16.74 -3.15
N ASN A 3 4.66 17.32 -2.39
CA ASN A 3 4.05 16.64 -1.23
C ASN A 3 2.53 16.84 -1.17
N GLU A 4 1.84 16.85 -2.31
CA GLU A 4 0.39 16.67 -2.24
C GLU A 4 0.12 15.20 -1.91
N PRO A 5 -0.55 14.89 -0.79
CA PRO A 5 -0.88 13.51 -0.44
C PRO A 5 -1.73 12.93 -1.56
N ARG A 6 -1.21 11.89 -2.22
CA ARG A 6 -1.91 11.24 -3.33
C ARG A 6 -2.99 10.34 -2.74
N ARG A 7 -4.25 10.74 -2.85
CA ARG A 7 -5.38 9.92 -2.40
C ARG A 7 -5.43 8.62 -3.20
N CYS A 8 -5.73 7.52 -2.52
CA CYS A 8 -5.90 6.23 -3.16
C CYS A 8 -6.93 5.37 -2.44
N ILE A 9 -7.54 4.47 -3.20
CA ILE A 9 -8.48 3.45 -2.75
C ILE A 9 -7.80 2.09 -2.86
N ILE A 10 -7.96 1.25 -1.85
CA ILE A 10 -7.47 -0.14 -1.86
C ILE A 10 -8.55 -1.05 -2.46
N GLU A 11 -8.46 -1.36 -3.76
CA GLU A 11 -9.48 -2.12 -4.49
C GLU A 11 -9.51 -3.61 -4.15
N SER A 12 -8.46 -4.15 -3.52
CA SER A 12 -8.40 -5.57 -3.13
C SER A 12 -9.26 -5.91 -1.92
N MET A 13 -9.68 -4.92 -1.13
CA MET A 13 -10.51 -5.13 0.06
C MET A 13 -11.99 -4.94 -0.25
N TYR A 14 -12.85 -5.71 0.43
CA TYR A 14 -14.30 -5.65 0.24
C TYR A 14 -14.86 -4.24 0.50
N GLU A 15 -14.43 -3.60 1.58
CA GLU A 15 -14.87 -2.26 1.99
C GLU A 15 -14.21 -1.13 1.19
N LYS A 16 -13.20 -1.45 0.36
CA LYS A 16 -12.42 -0.50 -0.44
C LYS A 16 -12.02 0.75 0.35
N PRO A 17 -11.27 0.59 1.45
CA PRO A 17 -10.91 1.71 2.30
C PRO A 17 -10.06 2.72 1.52
N GLU A 18 -10.27 3.99 1.83
CA GLU A 18 -9.54 5.11 1.26
C GLU A 18 -8.42 5.57 2.21
N GLY A 19 -7.41 6.17 1.62
CA GLY A 19 -6.30 6.74 2.37
C GLY A 19 -5.37 7.57 1.50
N ASN A 20 -4.21 7.89 2.06
CA ASN A 20 -3.14 8.61 1.43
C ASN A 20 -2.01 7.65 1.08
N PHE A 21 -1.61 7.63 -0.18
CA PHE A 21 -0.40 6.95 -0.60
C PHE A 21 0.81 7.68 -0.02
N VAL A 22 1.63 6.93 0.70
CA VAL A 22 2.85 7.44 1.33
C VAL A 22 4.04 7.23 0.39
N GLN A 23 4.35 5.98 0.08
CA GLN A 23 5.49 5.62 -0.79
C GLN A 23 5.46 4.15 -1.21
N TYR A 24 6.34 3.78 -2.14
CA TYR A 24 6.68 2.39 -2.41
C TYR A 24 7.93 1.98 -1.63
N ALA A 25 7.91 0.79 -1.03
CA ALA A 25 9.06 0.24 -0.31
C ALA A 25 9.19 -1.26 -0.55
N PRO A 26 10.43 -1.79 -0.68
CA PRO A 26 10.66 -3.24 -0.62
C PRO A 26 10.39 -3.74 0.79
N ILE A 27 9.58 -4.80 0.92
CA ILE A 27 9.26 -5.41 2.21
C ILE A 27 9.82 -6.83 2.22
N GLU A 28 10.60 -7.17 3.23
CA GLU A 28 11.11 -8.52 3.44
C GLU A 28 9.97 -9.46 3.83
N VAL A 29 9.73 -10.48 3.01
CA VAL A 29 8.70 -11.51 3.22
C VAL A 29 9.37 -12.87 3.12
N TYR A 30 9.13 -13.73 4.10
CA TYR A 30 9.59 -15.10 4.08
C TYR A 30 8.45 -15.99 3.61
N ASP A 31 8.71 -16.87 2.64
CA ASP A 31 7.74 -17.88 2.23
C ASP A 31 7.73 -19.08 3.20
N ASP A 32 6.83 -20.04 2.94
CA ASP A 32 6.66 -21.25 3.75
C ASP A 32 7.91 -22.17 3.73
N SER A 33 8.79 -21.98 2.74
CA SER A 33 10.08 -22.69 2.63
C SER A 33 11.23 -21.92 3.30
N GLY A 34 10.96 -20.77 3.92
CA GLY A 34 11.96 -19.91 4.57
C GLY A 34 12.82 -19.11 3.59
N GLN A 35 12.48 -19.06 2.30
CA GLN A 35 13.18 -18.23 1.33
C GLN A 35 12.72 -16.77 1.47
N MET A 36 13.69 -15.86 1.55
CA MET A 36 13.45 -14.42 1.64
C MET A 36 13.16 -13.83 0.27
N HIS A 37 12.05 -13.11 0.17
CA HIS A 37 11.65 -12.31 -0.98
C HIS A 37 11.52 -10.86 -0.56
N THR A 38 11.77 -9.93 -1.49
CA THR A 38 11.66 -8.49 -1.24
C THR A 38 10.72 -7.82 -2.24
N PRO A 39 9.44 -8.21 -2.30
CA PRO A 39 8.49 -7.56 -3.18
C PRO A 39 8.33 -6.09 -2.83
N VAL A 40 8.22 -5.24 -3.87
CA VAL A 40 7.87 -3.83 -3.70
C VAL A 40 6.38 -3.74 -3.34
N LYS A 41 6.08 -3.14 -2.19
CA LYS A 41 4.73 -2.88 -1.70
C LYS A 41 4.43 -1.39 -1.68
N ALA A 42 3.15 -1.04 -1.76
CA ALA A 42 2.65 0.31 -1.54
C ALA A 42 2.33 0.50 -0.06
N ILE A 43 2.81 1.58 0.53
CA ILE A 43 2.46 2.01 1.88
C ILE A 43 1.34 3.05 1.77
N VAL A 44 0.21 2.76 2.41
CA VAL A 44 -0.98 3.61 2.43
C VAL A 44 -1.36 3.89 3.89
N GLU A 45 -1.55 5.16 4.22
CA GLU A 45 -2.14 5.58 5.50
C GLU A 45 -3.65 5.78 5.28
N LEU A 46 -4.46 4.91 5.89
CA LEU A 46 -5.91 4.98 5.84
C LEU A 46 -6.43 6.18 6.63
N ASP A 47 -7.66 6.60 6.31
CA ASP A 47 -8.34 7.70 7.01
C ASP A 47 -8.63 7.41 8.49
N ASP A 48 -8.61 6.14 8.91
CA ASP A 48 -8.72 5.73 10.31
C ASP A 48 -7.39 5.81 11.08
N GLY A 49 -6.32 6.28 10.43
CA GLY A 49 -4.97 6.42 11.00
C GLY A 49 -4.14 5.13 10.97
N LYS A 50 -4.64 4.04 10.37
CA LYS A 50 -3.85 2.81 10.21
C LYS A 50 -2.96 2.89 8.98
N VAL A 51 -1.76 2.31 9.08
CA VAL A 51 -0.86 2.15 7.94
C VAL A 51 -0.95 0.72 7.42
N LEU A 52 -1.22 0.57 6.12
CA LEU A 52 -1.28 -0.71 5.43
C LEU A 52 -0.19 -0.82 4.37
N THR A 53 0.40 -2.00 4.27
CA THR A 53 1.23 -2.42 3.14
C THR A 53 0.40 -3.27 2.21
N VAL A 54 0.20 -2.81 0.99
CA VAL A 54 -0.60 -3.52 -0.01
C VAL A 54 0.17 -3.71 -1.31
N ASP A 55 -0.29 -4.62 -2.16
CA ASP A 55 0.29 -4.76 -3.49
C ASP A 55 0.05 -3.49 -4.32
N PRO A 56 1.04 -3.00 -5.09
CA PRO A 56 0.88 -1.81 -5.91
C PRO A 56 -0.25 -1.90 -6.94
N LYS A 57 -0.61 -3.13 -7.35
CA LYS A 57 -1.72 -3.40 -8.28
C LYS A 57 -3.10 -3.30 -7.61
N SER A 58 -3.14 -3.26 -6.29
CA SER A 58 -4.36 -3.20 -5.50
C SER A 58 -4.75 -1.78 -5.10
N ILE A 59 -3.95 -0.77 -5.47
CA ILE A 59 -4.27 0.64 -5.22
C ILE A 59 -4.73 1.32 -6.50
N ARG A 60 -5.76 2.15 -6.36
CA ARG A 60 -6.21 3.06 -7.41
C ARG A 60 -6.13 4.48 -6.90
N PHE A 61 -5.34 5.31 -7.58
CA PHE A 61 -5.26 6.73 -7.24
C PHE A 61 -6.57 7.45 -7.60
N THR A 62 -7.08 8.22 -6.66
CA THR A 62 -8.19 9.14 -6.86
C THR A 62 -7.60 10.54 -6.94
N ASN A 63 -7.88 11.20 -8.05
CA ASN A 63 -7.23 12.45 -8.44
C ASN A 63 -7.79 13.66 -7.68
#